data_AF-A0A2G2R4T1-F1
#
_entry.id   AF-A0A2G2R4T1-F1
#
_cell.length_a   1.000
_cell.length_b   1.000
_cell.length_c   1.000
_cell.angle_alpha   90.00
_cell.angle_beta   90.00
_cell.angle_gamma   90.00
#
_symmetry.space_group_name_H-M   'P 1'
#
loop_
_entity.id
_entity.type
_entity.pdbx_description
1 polymer ?
#
loop_
_entity_poly.entity_id
_entity_poly.type
_entity_poly.pdbx_seq_one_letter_code
_entity_poly.pdbx_strand_id
1 'polypeptide(L)'
;MYDLFKLKSPIGRSYNTDPEDVRKTKKALSDLGYYEEPDFGITPYPNTSMMNGLENFQRDFGLRLDGVMKPGGETAQMLGSANHINAQNLQSLGRNGDSILAHITPGEARLLKRKCRAGTINPKTGLLEFSKESNKEGEYIWRTEGDSKVRSSHAERNGKTFSWDNPPEGGHPGEAENCRCTAEAVKKPTCLIEKLEFEKIAQKLTPKEAELGEVERRINNINLKIEDNYDDIALLEEAEYWLTIGSSLTKAKNRYAKVAGYVSELTLGMIKAKIYEIEAELKTNIAKLENLAKERSKLEKEVQSLKNREQIAQQAYNKCLGK
;
A
#
# COMPACT_ATOMS: atom_id res chain seq x y z
N MET A 1 9.28 -0.28 17.19
CA MET A 1 8.09 0.35 16.57
C MET A 1 7.51 1.28 17.62
N TYR A 2 7.51 2.59 17.39
CA TYR A 2 6.97 3.55 18.35
C TYR A 2 5.43 3.43 18.34
N ASP A 3 4.84 3.27 19.53
CA ASP A 3 3.40 3.07 19.71
C ASP A 3 2.66 4.42 19.62
N LEU A 4 2.33 4.83 18.38
CA LEU A 4 1.86 6.18 18.05
C LEU A 4 0.41 6.48 18.48
N PHE A 5 -0.37 5.47 18.87
CA PHE A 5 -1.76 5.65 19.30
C PHE A 5 -2.13 4.66 20.42
N LYS A 6 -1.66 4.96 21.64
CA LYS A 6 -1.88 4.12 22.82
C LYS A 6 -3.13 4.54 23.61
N LEU A 7 -4.12 3.64 23.65
CA LEU A 7 -5.31 3.77 24.47
C LEU A 7 -5.05 3.28 25.90
N LYS A 8 -5.70 3.90 26.89
CA LYS A 8 -5.75 3.43 28.27
C LYS A 8 -6.88 2.41 28.49
N SER A 9 -7.98 2.56 27.74
CA SER A 9 -9.20 1.76 27.88
C SER A 9 -9.82 1.43 26.53
N PRO A 10 -10.61 0.35 26.41
CA PRO A 10 -11.35 0.07 25.18
C PRO A 10 -12.38 1.15 24.86
N ILE A 11 -12.48 1.51 23.59
CA ILE A 11 -13.55 2.37 23.05
C ILE A 11 -14.61 1.49 22.41
N GLY A 12 -15.87 1.67 22.79
CA GLY A 12 -17.01 0.98 22.19
C GLY A 12 -18.33 1.39 22.85
N ARG A 13 -19.46 1.07 22.22
CA ARG A 13 -20.81 1.51 22.66
C ARG A 13 -21.17 1.09 24.10
N SER A 14 -20.60 -0.01 24.58
CA SER A 14 -20.91 -0.60 25.89
C SER A 14 -19.67 -0.72 26.80
N TYR A 15 -18.66 0.13 26.60
CA TYR A 15 -17.43 0.11 27.39
C TYR A 15 -17.27 1.38 28.21
N ASN A 16 -16.70 1.23 29.42
CA ASN A 16 -16.26 2.38 30.20
C ASN A 16 -14.98 2.95 29.55
N THR A 17 -15.13 4.09 28.88
CA THR A 17 -14.08 4.68 28.04
C THR A 17 -13.43 5.88 28.75
N ASP A 18 -12.11 6.00 28.68
CA ASP A 18 -11.34 7.13 29.21
C ASP A 18 -11.63 8.40 28.39
N PRO A 19 -11.97 9.53 29.04
CA PRO A 19 -12.26 10.81 28.36
C PRO A 19 -11.17 11.30 27.41
N GLU A 20 -9.91 11.00 27.68
CA GLU A 20 -8.78 11.41 26.86
C GLU A 20 -8.64 10.53 25.62
N ASP A 21 -8.86 9.22 25.77
CA ASP A 21 -8.92 8.28 24.65
C ASP A 21 -10.03 8.69 23.66
N VAL A 22 -11.19 9.11 24.16
CA VAL A 22 -12.30 9.61 23.33
C VAL A 22 -11.90 10.83 22.49
N ARG A 23 -11.27 11.83 23.11
CA ARG A 23 -10.82 13.03 22.39
C ARG A 23 -9.79 12.69 21.32
N LYS A 24 -8.81 11.86 21.67
CA LYS A 24 -7.76 11.39 20.74
C LYS A 24 -8.36 10.67 19.55
N THR A 25 -9.32 9.76 19.79
CA THR A 25 -9.97 9.01 18.72
C THR A 25 -10.84 9.89 17.83
N LYS A 26 -11.62 10.82 18.39
CA LYS A 26 -12.38 11.78 17.58
C LYS A 26 -11.45 12.60 16.69
N LYS A 27 -10.33 13.05 17.24
CA LYS A 27 -9.35 13.83 16.47
C LYS A 27 -8.72 13.00 15.36
N ALA A 28 -8.25 11.80 15.69
CA ALA A 28 -7.65 10.87 14.73
C ALA A 28 -8.61 10.43 13.61
N LEU A 29 -9.91 10.26 13.92
CA LEU A 29 -10.94 9.98 12.92
C LEU A 29 -11.22 11.22 12.06
N SER A 30 -11.24 12.41 12.67
CA SER A 30 -11.47 13.66 11.92
C SER A 30 -10.35 13.96 10.95
N ASP A 31 -9.10 13.78 11.37
CA ASP A 31 -7.91 14.00 10.54
C ASP A 31 -7.87 13.06 9.32
N LEU A 32 -8.59 11.94 9.38
CA LEU A 32 -8.77 10.98 8.29
C LEU A 32 -10.12 11.13 7.55
N GLY A 33 -10.97 12.09 7.94
CA GLY A 33 -12.26 12.36 7.32
C GLY A 33 -13.41 11.44 7.75
N TYR A 34 -13.24 10.65 8.81
CA TYR A 34 -14.25 9.74 9.36
C TYR A 34 -15.12 10.36 10.46
N TYR A 35 -14.79 11.58 10.92
CA TYR A 35 -15.55 12.29 11.96
C TYR A 35 -15.63 13.79 11.66
N GLU A 36 -16.84 14.32 11.63
CA GLU A 36 -17.08 15.75 11.48
C GLU A 36 -17.04 16.43 12.85
N GLU A 37 -16.10 17.37 13.03
CA GLU A 37 -16.00 18.15 14.27
C GLU A 37 -17.17 19.13 14.38
N PRO A 38 -17.96 19.09 15.47
CA PRO A 38 -19.03 20.07 15.69
C PRO A 38 -18.49 21.49 15.92
N ASP A 39 -19.29 22.51 15.62
CA ASP A 39 -18.91 23.93 15.78
C ASP A 39 -18.45 24.31 17.21
N PHE A 40 -18.97 23.60 18.22
CA PHE A 40 -18.62 23.80 19.64
C PHE A 40 -17.38 22.98 20.08
N GLY A 41 -16.75 22.24 19.17
CA GLY A 41 -15.51 21.49 19.39
C GLY A 41 -15.67 20.04 19.86
N ILE A 42 -14.53 19.36 19.99
CA ILE A 42 -14.45 17.95 20.38
C ILE A 42 -14.75 17.77 21.88
N THR A 43 -15.85 17.08 22.18
CA THR A 43 -16.21 16.71 23.56
C THR A 43 -15.55 15.39 23.99
N PRO A 44 -15.30 15.20 25.30
CA PRO A 44 -14.75 13.95 25.84
C PRO A 44 -15.73 12.77 25.89
N TYR A 45 -16.96 12.95 25.43
CA TYR A 45 -18.01 11.94 25.54
C TYR A 45 -18.19 11.23 24.19
N PRO A 46 -18.19 9.89 24.14
CA PRO A 46 -18.52 9.15 22.92
C PRO A 46 -19.90 9.57 22.41
N ASN A 47 -20.04 9.69 21.09
CA ASN A 47 -21.32 10.01 20.45
C ASN A 47 -21.54 9.11 19.23
N THR A 48 -22.77 9.07 18.72
CA THR A 48 -23.13 8.22 17.58
C THR A 48 -22.27 8.51 16.34
N SER A 49 -21.95 9.79 16.08
CA SER A 49 -21.11 10.18 14.95
C SER A 49 -19.71 9.56 15.02
N MET A 50 -19.07 9.64 16.19
CA MET A 50 -17.76 9.02 16.45
C MET A 50 -17.81 7.50 16.26
N MET A 51 -18.85 6.84 16.79
CA MET A 51 -18.97 5.38 16.67
C MET A 51 -19.19 4.93 15.22
N ASN A 52 -20.03 5.65 14.47
CA ASN A 52 -20.23 5.39 13.04
C ASN A 52 -18.94 5.63 12.26
N GLY A 53 -18.19 6.68 12.60
CA GLY A 53 -16.86 6.95 12.02
C GLY A 53 -15.87 5.83 12.26
N LEU A 54 -15.86 5.26 13.46
CA LEU A 54 -15.00 4.12 13.81
C LEU A 54 -15.39 2.85 13.04
N GLU A 55 -16.69 2.56 12.92
CA GLU A 55 -17.20 1.41 12.14
C GLU A 55 -16.90 1.58 10.64
N ASN A 56 -17.05 2.79 10.10
CA ASN A 56 -16.69 3.11 8.73
C ASN A 56 -15.19 2.90 8.49
N PHE A 57 -14.34 3.38 9.42
CA PHE A 57 -12.90 3.16 9.36
C PHE A 57 -12.56 1.66 9.40
N GLN A 58 -13.16 0.88 10.30
CA GLN A 58 -12.94 -0.56 10.34
C GLN A 58 -13.33 -1.24 9.02
N ARG A 59 -14.46 -0.87 8.42
CA ARG A 59 -14.91 -1.40 7.13
C ARG A 59 -13.95 -1.07 5.99
N ASP A 60 -13.53 0.19 5.89
CA ASP A 60 -12.69 0.65 4.79
C ASP A 60 -11.29 0.04 4.81
N PHE A 61 -10.77 -0.26 6.01
CA PHE A 61 -9.47 -0.89 6.21
C PHE A 61 -9.56 -2.42 6.35
N GLY A 62 -10.73 -3.04 6.11
CA GLY A 62 -10.91 -4.49 6.15
C GLY A 62 -10.73 -5.13 7.52
N LEU A 63 -10.90 -4.34 8.60
CA LEU A 63 -10.74 -4.78 9.98
C LEU A 63 -12.02 -5.46 10.47
N ARG A 64 -11.94 -6.08 11.65
CA ARG A 64 -13.15 -6.61 12.31
C ARG A 64 -14.17 -5.48 12.54
N LEU A 65 -15.35 -5.60 11.91
CA LEU A 65 -16.44 -4.63 11.99
C LEU A 65 -17.28 -4.82 13.26
N ASP A 66 -16.70 -4.53 14.41
CA ASP A 66 -17.36 -4.68 15.72
C ASP A 66 -17.62 -3.33 16.42
N GLY A 67 -17.14 -2.22 15.86
CA GLY A 67 -17.23 -0.89 16.47
C GLY A 67 -16.45 -0.79 17.79
N VAL A 68 -15.48 -1.67 18.02
CA VAL A 68 -14.68 -1.73 19.25
C VAL A 68 -13.20 -1.53 18.93
N MET A 69 -12.57 -0.59 19.62
CA MET A 69 -11.14 -0.36 19.55
C MET A 69 -10.48 -0.64 20.91
N LYS A 70 -9.72 -1.74 20.98
CA LYS A 70 -9.02 -2.18 22.21
C LYS A 70 -7.61 -1.58 22.29
N PRO A 71 -7.06 -1.35 23.49
CA PRO A 71 -5.65 -1.00 23.67
C PRO A 71 -4.73 -2.04 23.01
N GLY A 72 -3.85 -1.58 22.12
CA GLY A 72 -2.94 -2.45 21.35
C GLY A 72 -3.62 -3.36 20.33
N GLY A 73 -4.93 -3.21 20.11
CA GLY A 73 -5.67 -4.00 19.14
C GLY A 73 -5.49 -3.49 17.71
N GLU A 74 -5.91 -4.30 16.75
CA GLU A 74 -5.79 -4.05 15.31
C GLU A 74 -6.33 -2.67 14.89
N THR A 75 -7.53 -2.28 15.35
CA THR A 75 -8.11 -0.97 15.05
C THR A 75 -7.27 0.19 15.61
N ALA A 76 -6.71 0.07 16.82
CA ALA A 76 -5.90 1.13 17.41
C ALA A 76 -4.56 1.29 16.66
N GLN A 77 -3.93 0.16 16.32
CA GLN A 77 -2.68 0.13 15.55
C GLN A 77 -2.89 0.69 14.14
N MET A 78 -3.96 0.28 13.46
CA MET A 78 -4.27 0.77 12.11
C MET A 78 -4.62 2.25 12.14
N LEU A 79 -5.44 2.72 13.09
CA LEU A 79 -5.80 4.14 13.21
C LEU A 79 -4.57 5.02 13.47
N GLY A 80 -3.66 4.57 14.34
CA GLY A 80 -2.38 5.24 14.58
C GLY A 80 -1.49 5.23 13.34
N SER A 81 -1.42 4.12 12.62
CA SER A 81 -0.60 3.99 11.41
C SER A 81 -1.14 4.85 10.27
N ALA A 82 -2.45 4.84 10.02
CA ALA A 82 -3.10 5.65 9.01
C ALA A 82 -2.89 7.15 9.27
N ASN A 83 -3.03 7.60 10.52
CA ASN A 83 -2.72 8.99 10.90
C ASN A 83 -1.25 9.33 10.70
N HIS A 84 -0.33 8.41 11.04
CA HIS A 84 1.09 8.61 10.81
C HIS A 84 1.43 8.72 9.32
N ILE A 85 0.86 7.85 8.48
CA ILE A 85 1.03 7.90 7.03
C ILE A 85 0.48 9.20 6.48
N ASN A 86 -0.69 9.66 6.94
CA ASN A 86 -1.25 10.95 6.52
C ASN A 86 -0.32 12.11 6.91
N ALA A 87 0.25 12.10 8.12
CA ALA A 87 1.22 13.08 8.57
C ALA A 87 2.53 13.04 7.75
N GLN A 88 3.05 11.85 7.43
CA GLN A 88 4.22 11.67 6.56
C GLN A 88 3.95 12.16 5.13
N ASN A 89 2.77 11.87 4.59
CA ASN A 89 2.34 12.38 3.28
C ASN A 89 2.32 13.90 3.30
N LEU A 90 1.73 14.53 4.33
CA LEU A 90 1.77 15.99 4.49
C LEU A 90 3.19 16.54 4.60
N GLN A 91 4.05 15.89 5.37
CA GLN A 91 5.45 16.27 5.53
C GLN A 91 6.22 16.18 4.20
N SER A 92 5.96 15.16 3.38
CA SER A 92 6.55 15.01 2.04
C SER A 92 6.15 16.12 1.06
N LEU A 93 5.06 16.86 1.35
CA LEU A 93 4.62 18.02 0.58
C LEU A 93 5.29 19.32 1.04
N GLY A 94 6.11 19.26 2.10
CA GLY A 94 6.98 20.34 2.55
C GLY A 94 8.00 20.75 1.49
N ARG A 95 8.49 21.99 1.56
CA ARG A 95 9.48 22.54 0.62
C ARG A 95 10.67 23.10 1.38
N ASN A 96 11.73 23.50 0.69
CA ASN A 96 12.86 24.22 1.30
C ASN A 96 13.52 23.50 2.50
N GLY A 97 13.59 22.16 2.48
CA GLY A 97 14.21 21.39 3.56
C GLY A 97 13.31 21.11 4.77
N ASP A 98 11.99 21.32 4.64
CA ASP A 98 11.00 20.88 5.62
C ASP A 98 11.13 19.37 5.88
N SER A 99 11.80 19.04 6.98
CA SER A 99 12.12 17.67 7.37
C SER A 99 11.21 17.17 8.49
N ILE A 100 10.35 18.02 9.06
CA ILE A 100 9.46 17.69 10.19
C ILE A 100 8.18 18.54 10.11
N LEU A 101 7.01 17.93 10.33
CA LEU A 101 5.76 18.64 10.62
C LEU A 101 5.66 18.92 12.12
N ALA A 102 5.54 20.18 12.53
CA ALA A 102 5.54 20.58 13.93
C ALA A 102 4.30 21.40 14.29
N HIS A 103 3.73 21.12 15.47
CA HIS A 103 2.76 22.02 16.10
C HIS A 103 3.52 23.05 16.93
N ILE A 104 3.34 24.34 16.62
CA ILE A 104 4.02 25.45 17.30
C ILE A 104 3.02 26.33 18.04
N THR A 105 3.46 26.91 19.16
CA THR A 105 2.65 27.87 19.92
C THR A 105 2.60 29.23 19.21
N PRO A 106 1.61 30.09 19.53
CA PRO A 106 1.56 31.46 19.02
C PRO A 106 2.80 32.31 19.39
N GLY A 107 3.50 31.98 20.48
CA GLY A 107 4.76 32.63 20.87
C GLY A 107 5.92 32.24 19.96
N GLU A 108 6.05 30.94 19.66
CA GLU A 108 7.05 30.39 18.74
C GLU A 108 6.80 30.85 17.31
N ALA A 109 5.55 30.85 16.85
CA ALA A 109 5.18 31.41 15.55
C ALA A 109 5.58 32.89 15.42
N ARG A 110 5.40 33.69 16.48
CA ARG A 110 5.89 35.09 16.52
C ARG A 110 7.40 35.19 16.51
N LEU A 111 8.12 34.29 17.17
CA LEU A 111 9.58 34.25 17.17
C LEU A 111 10.12 33.89 15.78
N LEU A 112 9.58 32.85 15.15
CA LEU A 112 9.89 32.46 13.77
C LEU A 112 9.57 33.60 12.80
N LYS A 113 8.45 34.30 13.02
CA LYS A 113 8.08 35.48 12.23
C LYS A 113 9.13 36.59 12.26
N ARG A 114 9.76 36.83 13.42
CA ARG A 114 10.85 37.81 13.55
C ARG A 114 12.14 37.35 12.86
N LYS A 115 12.37 36.04 12.77
CA LYS A 115 13.60 35.45 12.22
C LYS A 115 13.52 35.20 10.70
N CYS A 116 12.36 34.82 10.17
CA CYS A 116 12.17 34.36 8.79
C CYS A 116 11.03 35.10 8.04
N ARG A 117 10.65 36.32 8.49
CA ARG A 117 9.48 37.10 8.01
C ARG A 117 8.14 36.42 8.33
N ALA A 118 7.02 36.96 7.83
CA ALA A 118 5.65 36.52 8.16
C ALA A 118 5.33 35.03 7.90
N GLY A 119 6.21 34.28 7.23
CA GLY A 119 5.92 32.99 6.63
C GLY A 119 5.14 33.13 5.33
N THR A 120 5.09 32.07 4.53
CA THR A 120 4.25 31.96 3.33
C THR A 120 3.27 30.80 3.49
N ILE A 121 2.22 30.73 2.68
CA ILE A 121 1.34 29.56 2.64
C ILE A 121 1.88 28.61 1.57
N ASN A 122 2.13 27.35 1.96
CA ASN A 122 2.52 26.32 1.03
C ASN A 122 1.35 26.04 0.07
N PRO A 123 1.53 26.19 -1.26
CA PRO A 123 0.44 26.07 -2.23
C PRO A 123 -0.07 24.63 -2.42
N LYS A 124 0.69 23.62 -1.97
CA LYS A 124 0.29 22.20 -2.03
C LYS A 124 -0.50 21.77 -0.79
N THR A 125 -0.16 22.28 0.38
CA THR A 125 -0.77 21.84 1.66
C THR A 125 -1.72 22.86 2.28
N GLY A 126 -1.64 24.13 1.89
CA GLY A 126 -2.38 25.22 2.55
C GLY A 126 -1.84 25.59 3.94
N LEU A 127 -0.75 24.96 4.40
CA LEU A 127 -0.15 25.21 5.71
C LEU A 127 0.89 26.34 5.66
N LEU A 128 1.15 26.96 6.80
CA LEU A 128 2.14 28.02 6.96
C LEU A 128 3.56 27.44 6.95
N GLU A 129 4.44 28.01 6.12
CA GLU A 129 5.86 27.62 5.98
C GLU A 129 6.79 28.77 6.40
N PHE A 130 7.91 28.45 7.06
CA PHE A 130 8.94 29.41 7.47
C PHE A 130 10.33 28.93 7.04
N SER A 131 10.90 29.54 5.99
CA SER A 131 12.27 29.23 5.53
C SER A 131 13.16 30.48 5.44
N LYS A 132 14.47 30.29 5.64
CA LYS A 132 15.50 31.30 5.34
C LYS A 132 15.90 31.29 3.87
N GLU A 133 15.86 30.11 3.24
CA GLU A 133 16.20 29.90 1.83
C GLU A 133 14.91 29.57 1.09
N SER A 134 14.49 30.49 0.24
CA SER A 134 13.40 30.21 -0.68
C SER A 134 14.03 29.60 -1.93
N ASN A 135 14.16 28.28 -2.00
CA ASN A 135 14.40 27.61 -3.27
C ASN A 135 13.08 27.66 -4.03
N LYS A 136 12.82 28.86 -4.56
CA LYS A 136 11.68 29.11 -5.41
C LYS A 136 12.11 28.54 -6.76
N GLU A 137 11.50 27.43 -7.14
CA GLU A 137 11.73 26.78 -8.43
C GLU A 137 10.48 26.95 -9.28
N GLY A 138 10.67 27.10 -10.60
CA GLY A 138 9.58 27.24 -11.57
C GLY A 138 9.18 28.69 -11.88
N GLU A 139 7.96 28.86 -12.37
CA GLU A 139 7.46 30.14 -12.91
C GLU A 139 6.44 30.80 -11.99
N TYR A 140 6.38 32.13 -12.03
CA TYR A 140 5.40 32.95 -11.32
C TYR A 140 4.89 34.08 -12.20
N ILE A 141 3.69 34.57 -11.92
CA ILE A 141 3.13 35.77 -12.53
C ILE A 141 3.47 36.97 -11.63
N TRP A 142 4.11 37.98 -12.19
CA TRP A 142 4.43 39.20 -11.44
C TRP A 142 3.15 40.02 -11.21
N ARG A 143 2.84 40.33 -9.95
CA ARG A 143 1.70 41.19 -9.59
C ARG A 143 2.16 42.45 -8.90
N THR A 144 1.50 43.56 -9.20
CA THR A 144 1.72 44.84 -8.53
C THR A 144 0.44 45.31 -7.87
N GLU A 145 0.59 46.12 -6.82
CA GLU A 145 -0.53 46.81 -6.16
C GLU A 145 -1.18 47.90 -7.06
N GLY A 146 -0.58 48.23 -8.21
CA GLY A 146 -1.15 49.16 -9.18
C GLY A 146 -1.22 50.64 -8.75
N ASP A 147 -0.62 51.02 -7.62
CA ASP A 147 -0.63 52.41 -7.15
C ASP A 147 0.52 53.26 -7.73
N SER A 148 0.44 54.57 -7.53
CA SER A 148 1.45 55.54 -8.01
C SER A 148 2.83 55.39 -7.38
N LYS A 149 2.98 54.53 -6.36
CA LYS A 149 4.25 54.24 -5.68
C LYS A 149 4.96 53.03 -6.30
N VAL A 150 4.31 52.29 -7.21
CA VAL A 150 4.96 51.23 -7.98
C VAL A 150 5.91 51.87 -9.00
N ARG A 151 7.18 51.44 -8.99
CA ARG A 151 8.20 51.86 -9.97
C ARG A 151 7.73 51.51 -11.39
N SER A 152 7.97 52.39 -12.37
CA SER A 152 7.51 52.20 -13.75
C SER A 152 7.93 50.86 -14.35
N SER A 153 9.19 50.45 -14.14
CA SER A 153 9.72 49.16 -14.60
C SER A 153 9.01 47.95 -13.98
N HIS A 154 8.46 48.07 -12.76
CA HIS A 154 7.69 47.01 -12.11
C HIS A 154 6.25 46.98 -12.61
N ALA A 155 5.66 48.14 -12.90
CA ALA A 155 4.32 48.24 -13.48
C ALA A 155 4.27 47.54 -14.86
N GLU A 156 5.32 47.68 -15.67
CA GLU A 156 5.46 47.00 -16.96
C GLU A 156 5.58 45.47 -16.86
N ARG A 157 5.90 44.94 -15.68
CA ARG A 157 6.01 43.50 -15.43
C ARG A 157 4.69 42.89 -14.98
N ASN A 158 3.72 43.71 -14.57
CA ASN A 158 2.45 43.23 -14.05
C ASN A 158 1.74 42.31 -15.05
N GLY A 159 1.37 41.11 -14.61
CA GLY A 159 0.72 40.08 -15.41
C GLY A 159 1.65 39.25 -16.29
N LYS A 160 2.95 39.54 -16.36
CA LYS A 160 3.92 38.73 -17.11
C LYS A 160 4.46 37.57 -16.26
N THR A 161 4.76 36.46 -16.92
CA THR A 161 5.37 35.28 -16.29
C THR A 161 6.89 35.40 -16.27
N PHE A 162 7.50 35.08 -15.14
CA PHE A 162 8.95 35.06 -14.93
C PHE A 162 9.36 33.74 -14.30
N SER A 163 10.58 33.27 -14.62
CA SER A 163 11.20 32.13 -13.95
C SER A 163 11.94 32.60 -12.69
N TRP A 164 11.89 31.81 -11.63
CA TRP A 164 12.74 32.02 -10.47
C TRP A 164 14.23 31.80 -10.78
N ASP A 165 14.56 30.99 -11.79
CA ASP A 165 15.95 30.70 -12.18
C ASP A 165 16.58 31.79 -13.06
N ASN A 166 15.77 32.70 -13.61
CA ASN A 166 16.21 33.78 -14.49
C ASN A 166 15.56 35.10 -14.06
N PRO A 167 16.09 35.77 -13.01
CA PRO A 167 15.51 36.98 -12.47
C PRO A 167 15.53 38.13 -13.50
N PRO A 168 14.46 38.93 -13.59
CA PRO A 168 14.50 40.15 -14.37
C PRO A 168 15.41 41.21 -13.69
N GLU A 169 15.82 42.21 -14.45
CA GLU A 169 16.68 43.31 -13.96
C GLU A 169 16.07 43.96 -12.69
N GLY A 170 16.85 44.09 -11.61
CA GLY A 170 16.35 44.58 -10.31
C GLY A 170 15.70 43.52 -9.40
N GLY A 171 15.77 42.24 -9.78
CA GLY A 171 15.39 41.10 -8.94
C GLY A 171 13.91 40.72 -9.00
N HIS A 172 13.51 39.83 -8.09
CA HIS A 172 12.14 39.29 -8.03
C HIS A 172 11.19 40.25 -7.26
N PRO A 173 9.86 40.11 -7.43
CA PRO A 173 8.93 40.99 -6.73
C PRO A 173 9.06 40.82 -5.20
N GLY A 174 9.12 41.94 -4.49
CA GLY A 174 9.28 41.99 -3.03
C GLY A 174 10.72 42.05 -2.51
N GLU A 175 11.74 41.98 -3.37
CA GLU A 175 13.16 42.02 -2.95
C GLU A 175 13.72 43.44 -2.82
N ALA A 176 13.30 44.35 -3.69
CA ALA A 176 13.69 45.76 -3.60
C ALA A 176 13.09 46.45 -2.35
N GLU A 177 13.77 47.48 -1.85
CA GLU A 177 13.28 48.30 -0.75
C GLU A 177 11.92 48.94 -1.07
N ASN A 178 11.01 48.91 -0.08
CA ASN A 178 9.63 49.37 -0.22
C ASN A 178 8.89 48.79 -1.43
N CYS A 179 9.25 47.58 -1.90
CA CYS A 179 8.62 46.96 -3.06
C CYS A 179 7.18 46.53 -2.73
N ARG A 180 6.24 46.99 -3.57
CA ARG A 180 4.79 46.74 -3.46
C ARG A 180 4.33 45.72 -4.52
N CYS A 181 5.17 44.73 -4.81
CA CYS A 181 4.93 43.70 -5.82
C CYS A 181 4.98 42.31 -5.17
N THR A 182 4.21 41.37 -5.71
CA THR A 182 4.13 39.99 -5.24
C THR A 182 4.31 39.01 -6.40
N ALA A 183 4.78 37.80 -6.10
CA ALA A 183 4.80 36.70 -7.05
C ALA A 183 3.56 35.84 -6.84
N GLU A 184 2.65 35.84 -7.81
CA GLU A 184 1.52 34.92 -7.85
C GLU A 184 1.98 33.60 -8.49
N ALA A 185 1.68 32.46 -7.84
CA ALA A 185 2.09 31.16 -8.37
C ALA A 185 1.35 30.84 -9.68
N VAL A 186 2.07 30.38 -10.71
CA VAL A 186 1.43 29.81 -11.90
C VAL A 186 0.72 28.52 -11.49
N LYS A 187 -0.60 28.45 -11.67
CA LYS A 187 -1.34 27.19 -11.54
C LYS A 187 -0.90 26.26 -12.68
N LYS A 188 0.10 25.41 -12.43
CA LYS A 188 0.38 24.28 -13.34
C LYS A 188 -0.89 23.42 -13.43
N PRO A 189 -1.22 22.85 -14.59
CA PRO A 189 -2.26 21.83 -14.65
C PRO A 189 -1.86 20.76 -13.63
N THR A 190 -2.69 20.58 -12.62
CA THR A 190 -2.49 19.53 -11.64
C THR A 190 -2.62 18.22 -12.39
N CYS A 191 -1.52 17.50 -12.59
CA CYS A 191 -1.49 16.13 -13.14
C CYS A 191 -2.17 15.10 -12.20
N LEU A 192 -3.15 15.56 -11.41
CA LEU A 192 -3.86 14.80 -10.40
C LEU A 192 -4.69 13.71 -11.06
N ILE A 193 -5.25 13.99 -12.25
CA ILE A 193 -6.07 13.03 -12.99
C ILE A 193 -5.20 11.87 -13.47
N GLU A 194 -4.08 12.16 -14.13
CA GLU A 194 -3.14 11.16 -14.62
C GLU A 194 -2.52 10.36 -13.47
N LYS A 195 -2.21 11.02 -12.35
CA LYS A 195 -1.74 10.35 -11.12
C LYS A 195 -2.79 9.40 -10.55
N LEU A 196 -4.03 9.85 -10.41
CA LEU A 196 -5.13 9.03 -9.89
C LEU A 196 -5.45 7.84 -10.80
N GLU A 197 -5.34 8.00 -12.12
CA GLU A 197 -5.50 6.90 -13.07
C GLU A 197 -4.41 5.85 -12.93
N PHE A 198 -3.15 6.28 -12.82
CA PHE A 198 -2.02 5.38 -12.56
C PHE A 198 -2.20 4.60 -11.25
N GLU A 199 -2.49 5.29 -10.15
CA GLU A 199 -2.70 4.67 -8.83
C GLU A 199 -3.86 3.67 -8.81
N LYS A 200 -4.97 3.98 -9.51
CA LYS A 200 -6.11 3.06 -9.65
C LYS A 200 -5.75 1.77 -10.39
N ILE A 201 -4.85 1.84 -11.37
CA ILE A 201 -4.40 0.65 -12.10
C ILE A 201 -3.46 -0.17 -11.21
N ALA A 202 -2.54 0.46 -10.50
CA ALA A 202 -1.62 -0.20 -9.57
C ALA A 202 -2.39 -0.93 -8.43
N GLN A 203 -3.45 -0.33 -7.90
CA GLN A 203 -4.34 -0.96 -6.91
C GLN A 203 -5.07 -2.21 -7.44
N LYS A 204 -5.32 -2.29 -8.76
CA LYS A 204 -5.94 -3.47 -9.39
C LYS A 204 -4.94 -4.53 -9.78
N LEU A 205 -3.72 -4.13 -10.13
CA LEU A 205 -2.65 -5.03 -10.56
C LEU A 205 -2.10 -5.86 -9.39
N THR A 206 -1.83 -5.20 -8.26
CA THR A 206 -1.27 -5.83 -7.06
C THR A 206 -2.02 -7.08 -6.56
N PRO A 207 -3.36 -7.08 -6.37
CA PRO A 207 -4.07 -8.29 -5.97
C PRO A 207 -4.04 -9.37 -7.05
N LYS A 208 -4.03 -9.00 -8.33
CA LYS A 208 -3.98 -9.94 -9.45
C LYS A 208 -2.63 -10.66 -9.57
N GLU A 209 -1.54 -9.97 -9.31
CA GLU A 209 -0.21 -10.59 -9.20
C GLU A 209 -0.12 -11.53 -8.00
N ALA A 210 -0.75 -11.18 -6.88
CA ALA A 210 -0.83 -12.06 -5.71
C ALA A 210 -1.67 -13.32 -5.99
N GLU A 211 -2.82 -13.20 -6.67
CA GLU A 211 -3.64 -14.33 -7.14
C GLU A 211 -2.81 -15.27 -8.05
N LEU A 212 -2.08 -14.71 -9.02
CA LEU A 212 -1.21 -15.49 -9.90
C LEU A 212 -0.14 -16.25 -9.11
N GLY A 213 0.52 -15.58 -8.15
CA GLY A 213 1.52 -16.21 -7.29
C GLY A 213 0.96 -17.31 -6.38
N GLU A 214 -0.30 -17.21 -5.95
CA GLU A 214 -0.98 -18.29 -5.22
C GLU A 214 -1.20 -19.52 -6.10
N VAL A 215 -1.67 -19.31 -7.33
CA VAL A 215 -1.87 -20.40 -8.30
C VAL A 215 -0.54 -21.10 -8.62
N GLU A 216 0.54 -20.35 -8.81
CA GLU A 216 1.88 -20.91 -9.01
C GLU A 216 2.36 -21.74 -7.82
N ARG A 217 2.12 -21.27 -6.59
CA ARG A 217 2.43 -22.04 -5.38
C ARG A 217 1.64 -23.36 -5.30
N ARG A 218 0.36 -23.33 -5.66
CA ARG A 218 -0.49 -24.55 -5.73
C ARG A 218 0.01 -25.54 -6.79
N ILE A 219 0.42 -25.04 -7.95
CA ILE A 219 1.04 -25.86 -9.01
C ILE A 219 2.32 -26.52 -8.49
N ASN A 220 3.23 -25.74 -7.89
CA ASN A 220 4.50 -26.25 -7.38
C ASN A 220 4.30 -27.31 -6.29
N ASN A 221 3.35 -27.12 -5.38
CA ASN A 221 3.03 -28.13 -4.36
C ASN A 221 2.58 -29.46 -4.97
N ILE A 222 1.73 -29.41 -6.01
CA ILE A 222 1.27 -30.63 -6.69
C ILE A 222 2.41 -31.28 -7.47
N ASN A 223 3.27 -30.51 -8.13
CA ASN A 223 4.43 -31.05 -8.84
C ASN A 223 5.37 -31.82 -7.90
N LEU A 224 5.61 -31.30 -6.68
CA LEU A 224 6.40 -32.01 -5.67
C LEU A 224 5.78 -33.36 -5.29
N LYS A 225 4.45 -33.41 -5.07
CA LYS A 225 3.76 -34.67 -4.78
C LYS A 225 3.83 -35.68 -5.92
N ILE A 226 3.82 -35.17 -7.17
CA ILE A 226 3.96 -36.02 -8.35
C ILE A 226 5.38 -36.61 -8.40
N GLU A 227 6.40 -35.80 -8.14
CA GLU A 227 7.79 -36.22 -8.06
C GLU A 227 8.01 -37.29 -6.99
N ASP A 228 7.51 -37.06 -5.77
CA ASP A 228 7.54 -38.04 -4.68
C ASP A 228 6.88 -39.37 -5.09
N ASN A 229 5.72 -39.32 -5.74
CA ASN A 229 5.00 -40.50 -6.22
C ASN A 229 5.75 -41.25 -7.33
N TYR A 230 6.47 -40.55 -8.21
CA TYR A 230 7.29 -41.18 -9.25
C TYR A 230 8.48 -41.93 -8.65
N ASP A 231 9.13 -41.36 -7.64
CA ASP A 231 10.23 -42.01 -6.91
C ASP A 231 9.75 -43.28 -6.19
N ASP A 232 8.58 -43.22 -5.54
CA ASP A 232 7.94 -44.37 -4.89
C ASP A 232 7.61 -45.49 -5.91
N ILE A 233 7.05 -45.15 -7.06
CA ILE A 233 6.74 -46.13 -8.12
C ILE A 233 8.02 -46.81 -8.61
N ALA A 234 9.09 -46.07 -8.87
CA ALA A 234 10.35 -46.63 -9.36
C ALA A 234 10.94 -47.69 -8.41
N LEU A 235 10.88 -47.44 -7.10
CA LEU A 235 11.30 -48.40 -6.06
C LEU A 235 10.41 -49.65 -6.04
N LEU A 236 9.09 -49.48 -6.21
CA LEU A 236 8.14 -50.58 -6.19
C LEU A 236 8.24 -51.47 -7.42
N GLU A 237 8.52 -50.92 -8.60
CA GLU A 237 8.74 -51.68 -9.84
C GLU A 237 9.98 -52.59 -9.72
N GLU A 238 11.07 -52.11 -9.11
CA GLU A 238 12.26 -52.93 -8.87
C GLU A 238 11.96 -54.11 -7.93
N ALA A 239 11.19 -53.86 -6.87
CA ALA A 239 10.74 -54.91 -5.96
C ALA A 239 9.79 -55.91 -6.65
N GLU A 240 8.90 -55.44 -7.53
CA GLU A 240 7.98 -56.29 -8.30
C GLU A 240 8.75 -57.32 -9.15
N TYR A 241 9.84 -56.91 -9.77
CA TYR A 241 10.69 -57.77 -10.59
C TYR A 241 11.25 -58.95 -9.79
N TRP A 242 11.89 -58.68 -8.65
CA TRP A 242 12.49 -59.73 -7.80
C TRP A 242 11.45 -60.66 -7.19
N LEU A 243 10.28 -60.13 -6.80
CA LEU A 243 9.19 -60.94 -6.25
C LEU A 243 8.54 -61.83 -7.31
N THR A 244 8.53 -61.40 -8.57
CA THR A 244 8.07 -62.23 -9.70
C THR A 244 9.01 -63.40 -9.95
N ILE A 245 10.32 -63.19 -9.81
CA ILE A 245 11.30 -64.28 -9.85
C ILE A 245 11.09 -65.23 -8.66
N GLY A 246 10.92 -64.69 -7.45
CA GLY A 246 10.69 -65.47 -6.23
C GLY A 246 9.41 -66.30 -6.28
N SER A 247 8.31 -65.76 -6.80
CA SER A 247 7.01 -66.45 -6.90
C SER A 247 7.06 -67.69 -7.80
N SER A 248 8.02 -67.77 -8.73
CA SER A 248 8.24 -68.97 -9.55
C SER A 248 8.66 -70.19 -8.71
N LEU A 249 9.18 -69.99 -7.50
CA LEU A 249 9.57 -71.06 -6.57
C LEU A 249 8.36 -71.80 -5.96
N THR A 250 7.14 -71.31 -6.13
CA THR A 250 5.91 -72.03 -5.75
C THR A 250 5.78 -73.41 -6.40
N LYS A 251 6.45 -73.62 -7.55
CA LYS A 251 6.50 -74.88 -8.29
C LYS A 251 7.67 -75.79 -7.86
N ALA A 252 8.53 -75.35 -6.93
CA ALA A 252 9.69 -76.12 -6.50
C ALA A 252 9.28 -77.36 -5.69
N LYS A 253 10.05 -78.46 -5.85
CA LYS A 253 9.87 -79.69 -5.05
C LYS A 253 10.33 -79.52 -3.60
N ASN A 254 11.27 -78.62 -3.34
CA ASN A 254 11.78 -78.35 -2.00
C ASN A 254 10.75 -77.53 -1.18
N ARG A 255 10.37 -78.03 0.00
CA ARG A 255 9.35 -77.39 0.86
C ARG A 255 9.70 -75.95 1.26
N TYR A 256 10.96 -75.65 1.51
CA TYR A 256 11.41 -74.32 1.91
C TYR A 256 11.36 -73.34 0.73
N ALA A 257 11.78 -73.79 -0.46
CA ALA A 257 11.65 -73.01 -1.68
C ALA A 257 10.17 -72.70 -2.01
N LYS A 258 9.28 -73.68 -1.81
CA LYS A 258 7.85 -73.49 -2.00
C LYS A 258 7.25 -72.44 -1.05
N VAL A 259 7.64 -72.47 0.23
CA VAL A 259 7.25 -71.45 1.22
C VAL A 259 7.76 -70.07 0.81
N ALA A 260 9.03 -69.96 0.40
CA ALA A 260 9.59 -68.71 -0.10
C ALA A 260 8.81 -68.17 -1.31
N GLY A 261 8.41 -69.03 -2.24
CA GLY A 261 7.57 -68.65 -3.38
C GLY A 261 6.20 -68.09 -2.98
N TYR A 262 5.50 -68.70 -2.03
CA TYR A 262 4.23 -68.17 -1.54
C TYR A 262 4.37 -66.83 -0.82
N VAL A 263 5.45 -66.65 -0.05
CA VAL A 263 5.75 -65.36 0.59
C VAL A 263 6.00 -64.29 -0.47
N SER A 264 6.76 -64.61 -1.53
CA SER A 264 6.97 -63.69 -2.64
C SER A 264 5.68 -63.31 -3.36
N GLU A 265 4.79 -64.28 -3.61
CA GLU A 265 3.48 -64.04 -4.26
C GLU A 265 2.56 -63.15 -3.41
N LEU A 266 2.52 -63.36 -2.09
CA LEU A 266 1.77 -62.52 -1.16
C LEU A 266 2.26 -61.07 -1.19
N THR A 267 3.59 -60.87 -1.07
CA THR A 267 4.21 -59.54 -1.09
C THR A 267 4.00 -58.85 -2.43
N LEU A 268 4.07 -59.60 -3.54
CA LEU A 268 3.80 -59.08 -4.89
C LEU A 268 2.38 -58.49 -4.99
N GLY A 269 1.38 -59.16 -4.40
CA GLY A 269 0.01 -58.64 -4.34
C GLY A 269 -0.11 -57.32 -3.58
N MET A 270 0.61 -57.17 -2.47
CA MET A 270 0.63 -55.92 -1.69
C MET A 270 1.28 -54.77 -2.47
N ILE A 271 2.40 -55.03 -3.15
CA ILE A 271 3.09 -54.02 -3.96
C ILE A 271 2.20 -53.56 -5.11
N LYS A 272 1.56 -54.48 -5.84
CA LYS A 272 0.62 -54.13 -6.92
C LYS A 272 -0.54 -53.27 -6.45
N ALA A 273 -1.09 -53.55 -5.27
CA ALA A 273 -2.13 -52.72 -4.69
C ALA A 273 -1.63 -51.31 -4.37
N LYS A 274 -0.39 -51.18 -3.89
CA LYS A 274 0.23 -49.88 -3.59
C LYS A 274 0.51 -49.08 -4.87
N ILE A 275 1.03 -49.71 -5.91
CA ILE A 275 1.24 -49.07 -7.23
C ILE A 275 -0.09 -48.52 -7.75
N TYR A 276 -1.17 -49.33 -7.73
CA TYR A 276 -2.49 -48.88 -8.17
C TYR A 276 -3.02 -47.68 -7.38
N GLU A 277 -2.79 -47.63 -6.06
CA GLU A 277 -3.15 -46.49 -5.21
C GLU A 277 -2.42 -45.21 -5.65
N ILE A 278 -1.10 -45.32 -5.88
CA ILE A 278 -0.26 -44.18 -6.29
C ILE A 278 -0.67 -43.71 -7.70
N GLU A 279 -0.92 -44.63 -8.65
CA GLU A 279 -1.40 -44.29 -10.00
C GLU A 279 -2.74 -43.54 -9.98
N ALA A 280 -3.66 -43.93 -9.09
CA ALA A 280 -4.93 -43.25 -8.91
C ALA A 280 -4.76 -41.82 -8.36
N GLU A 281 -3.83 -41.63 -7.41
CA GLU A 281 -3.47 -40.31 -6.90
C GLU A 281 -2.80 -39.45 -7.99
N LEU A 282 -1.86 -40.01 -8.75
CA LEU A 282 -1.18 -39.34 -9.85
C LEU A 282 -2.18 -38.82 -10.89
N LYS A 283 -3.15 -39.66 -11.29
CA LYS A 283 -4.22 -39.27 -12.22
C LYS A 283 -5.05 -38.10 -11.69
N THR A 284 -5.35 -38.11 -10.40
CA THR A 284 -6.09 -37.04 -9.73
C THR A 284 -5.30 -35.74 -9.68
N ASN A 285 -4.00 -35.82 -9.39
CA ASN A 285 -3.10 -34.66 -9.30
C ASN A 285 -2.83 -34.04 -10.69
N ILE A 286 -2.68 -34.85 -11.74
CA ILE A 286 -2.59 -34.38 -13.13
C ILE A 286 -3.85 -33.60 -13.52
N ALA A 287 -5.04 -34.11 -13.23
CA ALA A 287 -6.29 -33.40 -13.53
C ALA A 287 -6.40 -32.06 -12.78
N LYS A 288 -5.89 -31.97 -11.54
CA LYS A 288 -5.81 -30.70 -10.81
C LYS A 288 -4.84 -29.73 -11.48
N LEU A 289 -3.68 -30.20 -11.94
CA LEU A 289 -2.71 -29.37 -12.67
C LEU A 289 -3.28 -28.80 -13.96
N GLU A 290 -4.02 -29.59 -14.74
CA GLU A 290 -4.66 -29.10 -15.97
C GLU A 290 -5.63 -27.94 -15.69
N ASN A 291 -6.40 -28.04 -14.61
CA ASN A 291 -7.32 -26.97 -14.20
C ASN A 291 -6.57 -25.72 -13.72
N LEU A 292 -5.53 -25.90 -12.90
CA LEU A 292 -4.68 -24.80 -12.44
C LEU A 292 -3.93 -24.13 -13.59
N ALA A 293 -3.49 -24.88 -14.61
CA ALA A 293 -2.84 -24.33 -15.79
C ALA A 293 -3.79 -23.43 -16.59
N LYS A 294 -5.07 -23.79 -16.70
CA LYS A 294 -6.10 -22.94 -17.33
C LYS A 294 -6.34 -21.67 -16.51
N GLU A 295 -6.44 -21.79 -15.19
CA GLU A 295 -6.60 -20.66 -14.26
C GLU A 295 -5.41 -19.70 -14.36
N ARG A 296 -4.18 -20.23 -14.30
CA ARG A 296 -2.94 -19.49 -14.47
C ARG A 296 -2.91 -18.74 -15.80
N SER A 297 -3.18 -19.42 -16.91
CA SER A 297 -3.16 -18.79 -18.25
C SER A 297 -4.17 -17.65 -18.38
N LYS A 298 -5.33 -17.76 -17.73
CA LYS A 298 -6.31 -16.67 -17.68
C LYS A 298 -5.79 -15.48 -16.87
N LEU A 299 -5.25 -15.72 -15.67
CA LEU A 299 -4.69 -14.68 -14.81
C LEU A 299 -3.49 -13.98 -15.45
N GLU A 300 -2.59 -14.72 -16.11
CA GLU A 300 -1.44 -14.16 -16.84
C GLU A 300 -1.89 -13.13 -17.89
N LYS A 301 -2.96 -13.43 -18.65
CA LYS A 301 -3.52 -12.49 -19.62
C LYS A 301 -4.10 -11.24 -18.97
N GLU A 302 -4.81 -11.39 -17.84
CA GLU A 302 -5.36 -10.27 -17.08
C GLU A 302 -4.24 -9.37 -16.51
N VAL A 303 -3.22 -9.97 -15.90
CA VAL A 303 -2.05 -9.28 -15.36
C VAL A 303 -1.30 -8.55 -16.48
N GLN A 304 -1.04 -9.20 -17.61
CA GLN A 304 -0.35 -8.56 -18.73
C GLN A 304 -1.14 -7.38 -19.30
N SER A 305 -2.47 -7.50 -19.41
CA SER A 305 -3.32 -6.39 -19.84
C SER A 305 -3.25 -5.20 -18.88
N LEU A 306 -3.25 -5.46 -17.57
CA LEU A 306 -3.12 -4.42 -16.54
C LEU A 306 -1.73 -3.75 -16.56
N LYS A 307 -0.64 -4.52 -16.71
CA LYS A 307 0.72 -3.99 -16.86
C LYS A 307 0.85 -3.06 -18.05
N ASN A 308 0.28 -3.43 -19.20
CA ASN A 308 0.29 -2.57 -20.38
C ASN A 308 -0.45 -1.25 -20.11
N ARG A 309 -1.59 -1.28 -19.41
CA ARG A 309 -2.36 -0.08 -19.05
C ARG A 309 -1.61 0.80 -18.04
N GLU A 310 -0.96 0.18 -17.06
CA GLU A 310 -0.14 0.87 -16.07
C GLU A 310 1.00 1.62 -16.76
N GLN A 311 1.70 0.97 -17.70
CA GLN A 311 2.76 1.60 -18.48
C GLN A 311 2.25 2.81 -19.28
N ILE A 312 1.08 2.69 -19.92
CA ILE A 312 0.45 3.81 -20.65
C ILE A 312 0.09 4.95 -19.69
N ALA A 313 -0.50 4.66 -18.53
CA ALA A 313 -0.86 5.67 -17.54
C ALA A 313 0.38 6.36 -16.94
N GLN A 314 1.44 5.60 -16.68
CA GLN A 314 2.72 6.15 -16.23
C GLN A 314 3.36 7.08 -17.27
N GLN A 315 3.30 6.70 -18.56
CA GLN A 315 3.77 7.55 -19.65
C GLN A 315 2.96 8.85 -19.75
N ALA A 316 1.63 8.78 -19.64
CA ALA A 316 0.76 9.94 -19.63
C ALA A 316 1.08 10.88 -18.43
N TYR A 317 1.31 10.31 -17.25
CA TYR A 317 1.69 11.06 -16.07
C TYR A 317 3.05 11.75 -16.23
N ASN A 318 4.07 11.04 -16.74
CA ASN A 318 5.38 11.62 -17.00
C ASN A 318 5.31 12.76 -18.02
N LYS A 319 4.55 12.56 -19.10
CA LYS A 319 4.32 13.60 -20.11
C LYS A 319 3.64 14.84 -19.50
N CYS A 320 2.67 14.66 -18.60
CA CYS A 320 2.05 15.77 -17.89
C CYS A 320 3.05 16.51 -16.97
N LEU A 321 3.96 15.78 -16.33
CA LEU A 321 5.03 16.36 -15.50
C LEU A 321 6.11 17.10 -16.31
N GLY A 322 6.12 16.99 -17.65
CA GLY A 322 7.18 17.52 -18.50
C GLY A 322 8.50 16.73 -18.37
N LYS A 323 8.42 15.46 -18.01
CA LYS A 323 9.54 14.51 -17.96
C LYS A 323 9.54 13.58 -19.17
#